data_AF-A0A396H7T6-F1
#
_entry.id   AF-A0A396H7T6-F1
#
_cell.length_a   1.000
_cell.length_b   1.000
_cell.length_c   1.000
_cell.angle_alpha   90.00
_cell.angle_beta   90.00
_cell.angle_gamma   90.00
#
_symmetry.space_group_name_H-M   'P 1'
#
loop_
_entity.id
_entity.type
_entity.pdbx_description
1 polymer ?
#
loop_
_entity_poly.entity_id
_entity_poly.type
_entity_poly.pdbx_seq_one_letter_code
_entity_poly.pdbx_strand_id
1 'polypeptide(L)'
;MEHFLCMDGQAVAIVYFRAGYTPVDYPSESEWRARLLIEQSSAIKCPNISYHLVGTKKIQQELARPNVLERFFENKEDIAKLRKCFAGLWSLEDSDIVNEAIAKPELFVMKPQREGGGNNIYGDDLRETLKRLQKPGSQEDAAYILMQRIFPANTASILMRNGFLHKDHVISEFGIFSTYLR
;
A
#
# COMPACT_ATOMS: atom_id res chain seq x y z
N MET A 1 22.94 15.53 21.86
CA MET A 1 24.10 14.98 21.11
C MET A 1 23.55 14.36 19.85
N GLU A 2 24.05 14.71 18.68
CA GLU A 2 23.67 14.04 17.43
C GLU A 2 24.23 12.62 17.46
N HIS A 3 23.34 11.63 17.32
CA HIS A 3 23.73 10.23 17.23
C HIS A 3 24.03 9.90 15.76
N PHE A 4 25.29 10.05 15.36
CA PHE A 4 25.77 9.61 14.04
C PHE A 4 25.60 8.09 13.92
N LEU A 5 24.99 7.65 12.81
CA LEU A 5 24.98 6.23 12.46
C LEU A 5 26.38 5.87 11.91
N CYS A 6 27.01 4.86 12.47
CA CYS A 6 28.27 4.32 11.98
C CYS A 6 28.11 2.86 11.57
N MET A 7 28.56 2.52 10.38
CA MET A 7 28.64 1.15 9.86
C MET A 7 30.09 0.86 9.49
N ASP A 8 30.68 -0.20 10.06
CA ASP A 8 32.08 -0.59 9.83
C ASP A 8 33.09 0.56 10.01
N GLY A 9 32.85 1.42 11.01
CA GLY A 9 33.68 2.59 11.31
C GLY A 9 33.45 3.79 10.40
N GLN A 10 32.52 3.72 9.45
CA GLN A 10 32.17 4.82 8.55
C GLN A 10 30.87 5.49 8.96
N ALA A 11 30.90 6.82 9.04
CA ALA A 11 29.70 7.62 9.27
C ALA A 11 28.76 7.54 8.06
N VAL A 12 27.47 7.29 8.33
CA VAL A 12 26.43 7.15 7.31
C VAL A 12 25.61 8.43 7.24
N ALA A 13 25.62 9.08 6.08
CA ALA A 13 24.83 10.30 5.83
C ALA A 13 23.39 9.98 5.40
N ILE A 14 23.19 8.93 4.59
CA ILE A 14 21.89 8.57 4.00
C ILE A 14 21.69 7.07 4.13
N VAL A 15 20.49 6.66 4.57
CA VAL A 15 20.02 5.28 4.51
C VAL A 15 18.92 5.16 3.46
N TYR A 16 19.21 4.45 2.39
CA TYR A 16 18.28 4.20 1.29
C TYR A 16 17.71 2.78 1.39
N PHE A 17 16.42 2.66 1.72
CA PHE A 17 15.80 1.36 1.92
C PHE A 17 15.48 0.68 0.59
N ARG A 18 16.00 -0.54 0.43
CA ARG A 18 15.62 -1.50 -0.62
C ARG A 18 15.01 -2.78 -0.06
N ALA A 19 14.71 -2.77 1.23
CA ALA A 19 14.12 -3.84 2.03
C ALA A 19 13.32 -3.23 3.19
N GLY A 20 12.77 -4.07 4.06
CA GLY A 20 12.09 -3.63 5.28
C GLY A 20 10.64 -3.21 5.06
N TYR A 21 10.07 -3.53 3.89
CA TYR A 21 8.67 -3.30 3.54
C TYR A 21 7.82 -4.57 3.62
N THR A 22 8.44 -5.71 3.95
CA THR A 22 7.75 -6.98 4.17
C THR A 22 8.13 -7.58 5.53
N PRO A 23 7.24 -8.37 6.16
CA PRO A 23 7.59 -9.06 7.41
C PRO A 23 8.75 -10.04 7.29
N VAL A 24 9.00 -10.60 6.09
CA VAL A 24 10.09 -11.57 5.89
C VAL A 24 11.48 -10.93 6.01
N ASP A 25 11.56 -9.60 5.88
CA ASP A 25 12.78 -8.83 6.14
C ASP A 25 13.09 -8.70 7.65
N TYR A 26 12.19 -9.16 8.52
CA TYR A 26 12.28 -9.09 9.98
C TYR A 26 12.13 -10.47 10.64
N PRO A 27 13.04 -11.43 10.37
CA PRO A 27 12.96 -12.77 10.94
C PRO A 27 13.16 -12.79 12.47
N SER A 28 13.74 -11.74 13.05
CA SER A 28 14.00 -11.65 14.48
C SER A 28 13.88 -10.21 15.01
N GLU A 29 14.05 -10.05 16.32
CA GLU A 29 14.16 -8.74 16.98
C GLU A 29 15.42 -7.96 16.55
N SER A 30 16.42 -8.63 15.97
CA SER A 30 17.65 -7.96 15.51
C SER A 30 17.34 -6.91 14.44
N GLU A 31 16.51 -7.27 13.46
CA GLU A 31 16.18 -6.39 12.34
C GLU A 31 15.28 -5.22 12.78
N TRP A 32 14.42 -5.45 13.77
CA TRP A 32 13.63 -4.39 14.40
C TRP A 32 14.51 -3.40 15.16
N ARG A 33 15.49 -3.89 15.93
CA ARG A 33 16.48 -3.04 16.61
C ARG A 33 17.33 -2.26 15.62
N ALA A 34 17.75 -2.89 14.52
CA ALA A 34 18.49 -2.22 13.45
C ALA A 34 17.66 -1.10 12.81
N ARG A 35 16.38 -1.37 12.50
CA ARG A 35 15.47 -0.35 11.97
C ARG A 35 15.30 0.82 12.94
N LEU A 36 15.09 0.54 14.23
CA LEU A 36 14.95 1.57 15.25
C LEU A 36 16.23 2.41 15.38
N LEU A 37 17.40 1.77 15.41
CA LEU A 37 18.70 2.45 15.47
C LEU A 37 18.89 3.41 14.29
N ILE A 38 18.55 2.96 13.07
CA ILE A 38 18.58 3.80 11.87
C ILE A 38 17.65 5.01 12.04
N GLU A 39 16.40 4.78 12.43
CA GLU A 39 15.40 5.87 12.56
C GLU A 39 15.78 6.89 13.64
N GLN A 40 16.41 6.45 14.74
CA GLN A 40 16.91 7.31 15.82
C GLN A 40 18.18 8.11 15.48
N SER A 41 18.90 7.73 14.41
CA SER A 41 20.13 8.39 14.01
C SER A 41 19.90 9.71 13.24
N SER A 42 20.97 10.50 13.11
CA SER A 42 21.00 11.73 12.30
C SER A 42 21.03 11.50 10.78
N ALA A 43 21.21 10.24 10.33
CA ALA A 43 21.20 9.94 8.89
C ALA A 43 19.84 10.32 8.27
N ILE A 44 19.85 10.74 7.01
CA ILE A 44 18.63 10.99 6.23
C ILE A 44 18.09 9.65 5.74
N LYS A 45 16.83 9.33 6.07
CA LYS A 45 16.19 8.08 5.67
C LYS A 45 15.37 8.28 4.40
N CYS A 46 15.50 7.35 3.45
CA CYS A 46 14.73 7.32 2.21
C CYS A 46 14.02 5.96 2.05
N PRO A 47 12.73 5.85 2.41
CA PRO A 47 11.94 6.78 3.23
C PRO A 47 12.24 6.64 4.74
N ASN A 48 11.87 7.65 5.54
CA ASN A 48 11.77 7.51 7.00
C ASN A 48 10.49 6.74 7.40
N ILE A 49 10.36 6.39 8.69
CA ILE A 49 9.21 5.61 9.17
C ILE A 49 7.85 6.28 8.93
N SER A 50 7.74 7.61 9.01
CA SER A 50 6.46 8.29 8.75
C SER A 50 6.07 8.22 7.27
N TYR A 51 7.01 8.42 6.34
CA TYR A 51 6.78 8.25 4.91
C TYR A 51 6.43 6.79 4.56
N HIS A 52 7.05 5.82 5.23
CA HIS A 52 6.67 4.42 5.09
C HIS A 52 5.20 4.21 5.48
N LEU A 53 4.76 4.72 6.63
CA LEU A 53 3.38 4.59 7.09
C LEU A 53 2.36 5.29 6.18
N VAL A 54 2.72 6.43 5.59
CA VAL A 54 1.88 7.13 4.59
C VAL A 54 1.61 6.26 3.37
N GLY A 55 2.53 5.36 3.00
CA GLY A 55 2.36 4.42 1.88
C GLY A 55 1.37 3.27 2.14
N THR A 56 0.88 3.11 3.37
CA THR A 56 -0.06 2.02 3.70
C THR A 56 -1.41 2.19 2.99
N LYS A 57 -2.06 1.06 2.72
CA LYS A 57 -3.38 1.04 2.06
C LYS A 57 -4.44 1.69 2.95
N LYS A 58 -4.31 1.59 4.28
CA LYS A 58 -5.21 2.30 5.21
C LYS A 58 -5.11 3.82 5.07
N ILE A 59 -3.90 4.39 5.00
CA ILE A 59 -3.76 5.85 4.76
C ILE A 59 -4.29 6.24 3.38
N GLN A 60 -4.04 5.44 2.34
CA GLN A 60 -4.64 5.65 1.01
C GLN A 60 -6.18 5.73 1.10
N GLN A 61 -6.82 4.84 1.84
CA GLN A 61 -8.27 4.83 2.03
C GLN A 61 -8.76 6.02 2.87
N GLU A 62 -8.06 6.36 3.96
CA GLU A 62 -8.45 7.51 4.80
C GLU A 62 -8.37 8.83 4.04
N LEU A 63 -7.34 9.02 3.20
CA LEU A 63 -7.21 10.20 2.35
C LEU A 63 -8.34 10.31 1.33
N ALA A 64 -8.96 9.21 0.91
CA ALA A 64 -10.08 9.24 -0.02
C ALA A 64 -11.40 9.71 0.61
N ARG A 65 -11.50 9.77 1.94
CA ARG A 65 -12.71 10.21 2.64
C ARG A 65 -13.02 11.69 2.34
N PRO A 66 -14.31 12.08 2.34
CA PRO A 66 -14.71 13.48 2.26
C PRO A 66 -14.00 14.31 3.34
N ASN A 67 -13.52 15.49 2.98
CA ASN A 67 -12.91 16.48 3.88
C ASN A 67 -11.57 16.09 4.55
N VAL A 68 -10.97 14.92 4.23
CA VAL A 68 -9.68 14.52 4.82
C VAL A 68 -8.49 15.12 4.06
N LEU A 69 -8.51 15.13 2.72
CA LEU A 69 -7.44 15.75 1.92
C LEU A 69 -7.24 17.23 2.25
N GLU A 70 -8.34 17.94 2.48
CA GLU A 70 -8.40 19.37 2.79
C GLU A 70 -7.65 19.72 4.09
N ARG A 71 -7.34 18.73 4.94
CA ARG A 71 -6.51 18.90 6.15
C ARG A 71 -5.01 18.97 5.83
N PHE A 72 -4.60 18.50 4.67
CA PHE A 72 -3.19 18.37 4.26
C PHE A 72 -2.83 19.22 3.04
N PHE A 73 -3.83 19.69 2.30
CA PHE A 73 -3.68 20.48 1.08
C PHE A 73 -4.57 21.73 1.14
N GLU A 74 -4.01 22.88 0.79
CA GLU A 74 -4.75 24.15 0.71
C GLU A 74 -5.18 24.49 -0.73
N ASN A 75 -4.40 24.07 -1.72
CA ASN A 75 -4.67 24.35 -3.13
C ASN A 75 -5.85 23.49 -3.64
N LYS A 76 -6.98 24.16 -3.88
CA LYS A 76 -8.22 23.53 -4.37
C LYS A 76 -8.07 22.83 -5.73
N GLU A 77 -7.21 23.34 -6.61
CA GLU A 77 -6.96 22.73 -7.91
C GLU A 77 -6.20 21.41 -7.75
N ASP A 78 -5.21 21.37 -6.87
CA ASP A 78 -4.45 20.14 -6.58
C ASP A 78 -5.34 19.09 -5.89
N ILE A 79 -6.21 19.51 -4.97
CA ILE A 79 -7.21 18.63 -4.34
C ILE A 79 -8.13 18.03 -5.41
N ALA A 80 -8.61 18.84 -6.35
CA ALA A 80 -9.47 18.37 -7.44
C ALA A 80 -8.74 17.36 -8.34
N LYS A 81 -7.47 17.62 -8.68
CA LYS A 81 -6.63 16.69 -9.45
C LYS A 81 -6.41 15.36 -8.71
N LEU A 82 -6.08 15.42 -7.41
CA LEU A 82 -5.88 14.23 -6.58
C LEU A 82 -7.15 13.40 -6.48
N ARG A 83 -8.29 14.02 -6.17
CA ARG A 83 -9.59 13.34 -6.07
C ARG A 83 -9.99 12.65 -7.37
N LYS A 84 -9.68 13.25 -8.53
CA LYS A 84 -9.96 12.64 -9.84
C LYS A 84 -9.23 11.31 -10.07
N CYS A 85 -8.10 11.11 -9.40
CA CYS A 85 -7.30 9.89 -9.50
C CYS A 85 -7.71 8.79 -8.50
N PHE A 86 -8.61 9.09 -7.56
CA PHE A 86 -9.05 8.11 -6.57
C PHE A 86 -10.16 7.22 -7.14
N ALA A 87 -9.98 5.91 -7.04
CA ALA A 87 -11.08 4.96 -7.17
C ALA A 87 -11.88 4.90 -5.85
N GLY A 88 -13.00 4.16 -5.84
CA GLY A 88 -13.71 3.87 -4.61
C GLY A 88 -12.82 3.14 -3.60
N LEU A 89 -12.76 3.65 -2.36
CA LEU A 89 -11.91 3.17 -1.27
C LEU A 89 -12.69 3.23 0.04
N TRP A 90 -12.83 2.10 0.73
CA TRP A 90 -13.72 1.97 1.88
C TRP A 90 -13.10 1.18 3.03
N SER A 91 -13.46 1.57 4.26
CA SER A 91 -13.21 0.81 5.49
C SER A 91 -14.14 -0.41 5.53
N LEU A 92 -13.75 -1.48 6.22
CA LEU A 92 -14.66 -2.61 6.47
C LEU A 92 -15.76 -2.30 7.50
N GLU A 93 -15.69 -1.13 8.15
CA GLU A 93 -16.76 -0.63 9.03
C GLU A 93 -17.99 -0.12 8.24
N ASP A 94 -17.85 0.10 6.93
CA ASP A 94 -18.96 0.48 6.05
C ASP A 94 -19.76 -0.77 5.66
N SER A 95 -20.78 -1.08 6.47
CA SER A 95 -21.57 -2.30 6.31
C SER A 95 -22.28 -2.39 4.97
N ASP A 96 -22.69 -1.26 4.40
CA ASP A 96 -23.42 -1.24 3.12
C ASP A 96 -22.48 -1.68 1.99
N ILE A 97 -21.27 -1.12 1.96
CA ILE A 97 -20.25 -1.51 0.99
C ILE A 97 -19.77 -2.94 1.22
N VAL A 98 -19.63 -3.40 2.46
CA VAL A 98 -19.29 -4.80 2.75
C VAL A 98 -20.36 -5.75 2.21
N ASN A 99 -21.64 -5.44 2.42
CA ASN A 99 -22.74 -6.26 1.90
C ASN A 99 -22.75 -6.27 0.36
N GLU A 100 -22.48 -5.13 -0.28
CA GLU A 100 -22.35 -5.05 -1.74
C GLU A 100 -21.16 -5.89 -2.25
N ALA A 101 -20.01 -5.81 -1.58
CA ALA A 101 -18.82 -6.59 -1.92
C ALA A 101 -19.02 -8.09 -1.71
N ILE A 102 -19.82 -8.50 -0.72
CA ILE A 102 -20.24 -9.90 -0.56
C ILE A 102 -21.18 -10.31 -1.71
N ALA A 103 -22.09 -9.45 -2.16
CA ALA A 103 -23.02 -9.78 -3.24
C ALA A 103 -22.33 -9.88 -4.60
N LYS A 104 -21.43 -8.94 -4.90
CA LYS A 104 -20.75 -8.74 -6.19
C LYS A 104 -19.22 -8.66 -6.03
N PRO A 105 -18.56 -9.72 -5.53
CA PRO A 105 -17.15 -9.67 -5.19
C PRO A 105 -16.21 -9.43 -6.38
N GLU A 106 -16.67 -9.69 -7.61
CA GLU A 106 -15.92 -9.45 -8.83
C GLU A 106 -15.62 -7.96 -9.07
N LEU A 107 -16.41 -7.06 -8.48
CA LEU A 107 -16.29 -5.60 -8.61
C LEU A 107 -15.34 -4.98 -7.56
N PHE A 108 -14.84 -5.77 -6.62
CA PHE A 108 -14.02 -5.30 -5.51
C PHE A 108 -12.67 -6.01 -5.43
N VAL A 109 -11.75 -5.39 -4.73
CA VAL A 109 -10.47 -5.95 -4.31
C VAL A 109 -10.30 -5.66 -2.83
N MET A 110 -9.97 -6.68 -2.05
CA MET A 110 -9.67 -6.54 -0.63
C MET A 110 -8.16 -6.57 -0.43
N LYS A 111 -7.62 -5.57 0.26
CA LYS A 111 -6.18 -5.35 0.38
C LYS A 111 -5.73 -5.33 1.84
N PRO A 112 -4.81 -6.22 2.25
CA PRO A 112 -4.16 -6.12 3.55
C PRO A 112 -3.11 -4.99 3.58
N GLN A 113 -2.63 -4.62 4.77
CA GLN A 113 -1.51 -3.69 4.94
C GLN A 113 -0.15 -4.36 4.63
N ARG A 114 0.07 -4.69 3.34
CA ARG A 114 1.30 -5.30 2.82
C ARG A 114 1.73 -4.66 1.51
N GLU A 115 3.03 -4.64 1.26
CA GLU A 115 3.65 -4.22 0.00
C GLU A 115 4.28 -5.43 -0.72
N GLY A 116 4.75 -5.24 -1.96
CA GLY A 116 5.51 -6.27 -2.70
C GLY A 116 4.69 -7.22 -3.58
N GLY A 117 3.39 -6.96 -3.76
CA GLY A 117 2.51 -7.75 -4.63
C GLY A 117 2.07 -9.10 -4.02
N GLY A 118 1.04 -9.72 -4.62
CA GLY A 118 0.58 -11.07 -4.24
C GLY A 118 -0.32 -11.18 -3.00
N ASN A 119 -0.63 -10.07 -2.31
CA ASN A 119 -1.37 -10.09 -1.04
C ASN A 119 -2.87 -9.76 -1.18
N ASN A 120 -3.33 -9.33 -2.36
CA ASN A 120 -4.72 -8.91 -2.56
C ASN A 120 -5.65 -10.12 -2.69
N ILE A 121 -6.89 -9.96 -2.23
CA ILE A 121 -7.94 -10.98 -2.26
C ILE A 121 -9.04 -10.52 -3.23
N TYR A 122 -9.53 -11.44 -4.07
CA TYR A 122 -10.49 -11.16 -5.15
C TYR A 122 -11.60 -12.20 -5.17
N GLY A 123 -12.75 -11.88 -5.80
CA GLY A 123 -13.77 -12.87 -6.17
C GLY A 123 -14.29 -13.67 -4.97
N ASP A 124 -14.44 -14.98 -5.15
CA ASP A 124 -15.03 -15.82 -4.09
C ASP A 124 -14.19 -15.83 -2.81
N ASP A 125 -12.86 -15.76 -2.90
CA ASP A 125 -12.01 -15.66 -1.71
C ASP A 125 -12.28 -14.37 -0.92
N LEU A 126 -12.56 -13.26 -1.61
CA LEU A 126 -12.95 -11.99 -0.98
C LEU A 126 -14.28 -12.18 -0.25
N ARG A 127 -15.28 -12.75 -0.93
CA ARG A 127 -16.62 -13.00 -0.37
C ARG A 127 -16.54 -13.84 0.91
N GLU A 128 -15.83 -14.96 0.85
CA GLU A 128 -15.70 -15.87 1.99
C GLU A 128 -14.87 -15.26 3.12
N THR A 129 -13.85 -14.46 2.80
CA THR A 129 -13.09 -13.71 3.81
C THR A 129 -13.97 -12.69 4.52
N LEU A 130 -14.78 -11.90 3.81
CA LEU A 130 -15.69 -10.94 4.43
C LEU A 130 -16.74 -11.62 5.32
N LYS A 131 -17.36 -12.71 4.87
CA LYS A 131 -18.30 -13.49 5.70
C LYS A 131 -17.65 -14.03 6.98
N ARG A 132 -16.37 -14.44 6.90
CA ARG A 132 -15.60 -14.89 8.07
C ARG A 132 -15.36 -13.75 9.05
N LEU A 133 -15.01 -12.56 8.56
CA LEU A 133 -14.75 -11.34 9.34
C LEU A 133 -16.02 -10.71 9.96
N GLN A 134 -17.22 -11.10 9.52
CA GLN A 134 -18.48 -10.66 10.13
C GLN A 134 -18.86 -11.49 11.37
N LYS A 135 -18.12 -12.55 11.70
CA LYS A 135 -18.43 -13.40 12.85
C LYS A 135 -18.16 -12.65 14.17
N PRO A 136 -19.05 -12.76 15.18
CA PRO A 136 -18.85 -12.09 16.46
C PRO A 136 -17.50 -12.44 17.09
N GLY A 137 -16.74 -11.41 17.50
CA GLY A 137 -15.45 -11.56 18.18
C GLY A 137 -14.21 -11.49 17.29
N SER A 138 -14.34 -11.36 15.96
CA SER A 138 -13.18 -11.07 15.11
C SER A 138 -12.79 -9.60 15.21
N GLN A 139 -11.50 -9.33 15.46
CA GLN A 139 -10.88 -8.00 15.42
C GLN A 139 -9.92 -7.83 14.22
N GLU A 140 -10.03 -8.72 13.23
CA GLU A 140 -9.12 -8.80 12.07
C GLU A 140 -9.55 -7.90 10.91
N ASP A 141 -10.73 -7.29 10.97
CA ASP A 141 -11.30 -6.42 9.95
C ASP A 141 -10.44 -5.17 9.70
N ALA A 142 -9.86 -4.60 10.77
CA ALA A 142 -8.97 -3.44 10.70
C ALA A 142 -7.68 -3.69 9.87
N ALA A 143 -7.34 -4.95 9.57
CA ALA A 143 -6.17 -5.28 8.76
C ALA A 143 -6.36 -5.00 7.27
N TYR A 144 -7.60 -4.76 6.81
CA TYR A 144 -7.94 -4.69 5.39
C TYR A 144 -8.68 -3.40 5.02
N ILE A 145 -8.64 -3.07 3.73
CA ILE A 145 -9.53 -2.11 3.09
C ILE A 145 -10.25 -2.77 1.90
N LEU A 146 -11.40 -2.23 1.52
CA LEU A 146 -12.03 -2.51 0.23
C LEU A 146 -11.67 -1.42 -0.77
N MET A 147 -11.41 -1.84 -2.01
CA MET A 147 -11.17 -0.95 -3.12
C MET A 147 -12.01 -1.39 -4.32
N GLN A 148 -12.55 -0.42 -5.05
CA GLN A 148 -13.18 -0.65 -6.34
C GLN A 148 -12.19 -1.30 -7.29
N ARG A 149 -12.59 -2.41 -7.94
CA ARG A 149 -11.77 -3.02 -8.98
C ARG A 149 -11.82 -2.16 -10.25
N ILE A 150 -10.63 -1.90 -10.80
CA ILE A 150 -10.47 -1.16 -12.05
C ILE A 150 -10.39 -2.18 -13.18
N PHE A 151 -11.08 -1.90 -14.29
CA PHE A 151 -11.12 -2.75 -15.49
C PHE A 151 -10.58 -1.99 -16.71
N PRO A 152 -9.26 -1.96 -16.92
CA PRO A 152 -8.67 -1.37 -18.11
C PRO A 152 -9.05 -2.15 -19.38
N ALA A 153 -8.93 -1.51 -20.54
CA ALA A 153 -9.07 -2.19 -21.82
C ALA A 153 -7.94 -3.20 -22.03
N ASN A 154 -8.29 -4.41 -22.46
CA ASN A 154 -7.32 -5.45 -22.80
C ASN A 154 -6.63 -5.13 -24.12
N THR A 155 -5.31 -5.36 -24.17
CA THR A 155 -4.49 -5.17 -25.36
C THR A 155 -3.79 -6.48 -25.71
N ALA A 156 -3.85 -6.90 -26.98
CA ALA A 156 -3.08 -8.04 -27.44
C ALA A 156 -1.57 -7.72 -27.37
N SER A 157 -0.80 -8.59 -26.72
CA SER A 157 0.62 -8.38 -26.48
C SER A 157 1.42 -9.69 -26.62
N ILE A 158 2.73 -9.54 -26.80
CA ILE A 158 3.69 -10.64 -26.80
C ILE A 158 4.55 -10.50 -25.55
N LEU A 159 4.41 -11.45 -24.63
CA LEU A 159 5.17 -11.52 -23.39
C LEU A 159 6.39 -12.42 -23.60
N MET A 160 7.58 -11.90 -23.29
CA MET A 160 8.80 -12.70 -23.28
C MET A 160 9.19 -13.05 -21.85
N ARG A 161 9.28 -14.34 -21.53
CA ARG A 161 9.73 -14.82 -20.21
C ARG A 161 10.63 -16.04 -20.36
N ASN A 162 11.81 -16.00 -19.73
CA ASN A 162 12.80 -17.09 -19.78
C ASN A 162 13.15 -17.54 -21.21
N GLY A 163 13.18 -16.60 -22.17
CA GLY A 163 13.44 -16.88 -23.59
C GLY A 163 12.24 -17.40 -24.40
N PHE A 164 11.08 -17.60 -23.79
CA PHE A 164 9.86 -18.05 -24.46
C PHE A 164 8.92 -16.88 -24.73
N LEU A 165 8.28 -16.90 -25.91
CA LEU A 165 7.28 -15.91 -26.32
C LEU A 165 5.87 -16.45 -26.07
N HIS A 166 5.03 -15.65 -25.43
CA HIS A 166 3.62 -15.95 -25.15
C HIS A 166 2.75 -14.83 -25.72
N LYS A 167 1.75 -15.19 -26.54
CA LYS A 167 0.75 -14.24 -27.03
C LYS A 167 -0.45 -14.26 -26.10
N ASP A 168 -0.83 -13.11 -25.56
CA ASP A 168 -1.98 -13.02 -24.66
C ASP A 168 -2.62 -11.62 -24.72
N HIS A 169 -3.79 -11.47 -24.09
CA HIS A 169 -4.42 -10.18 -23.84
C HIS A 169 -4.03 -9.71 -22.43
N VAL A 170 -3.47 -8.51 -22.35
CA VAL A 170 -2.93 -7.97 -21.10
C VAL A 170 -3.57 -6.62 -20.75
N ILE A 171 -3.46 -6.29 -19.47
CA ILE A 171 -3.67 -4.93 -18.96
C ILE A 171 -2.32 -4.35 -18.53
N SER A 172 -2.21 -3.03 -18.61
CA SER A 172 -1.02 -2.29 -18.18
C SER A 172 -1.32 -1.45 -16.96
N GLU A 173 -0.36 -1.35 -16.05
CA GLU A 173 -0.36 -0.40 -14.92
C GLU A 173 0.78 0.59 -15.13
N PHE A 174 0.47 1.89 -15.12
CA PHE A 174 1.43 2.95 -15.41
C PHE A 174 1.91 3.63 -14.12
N GLY A 175 3.20 3.52 -13.81
CA GLY A 175 3.83 4.13 -12.64
C GLY A 175 4.61 5.40 -12.98
N ILE A 176 4.46 6.44 -12.15
CA ILE A 176 5.19 7.71 -12.28
C ILE A 176 6.14 7.85 -11.08
N PHE A 177 7.45 7.96 -11.35
CA PHE A 177 8.45 8.21 -10.32
C PHE A 177 8.54 9.70 -9.98
N SER A 178 8.80 10.01 -8.71
CA SER A 178 9.00 11.37 -8.21
C SER A 178 10.11 11.38 -7.16
N THR A 179 10.83 12.50 -7.04
CA THR A 179 11.90 12.73 -6.07
C THR A 179 11.63 14.01 -5.30
N TYR A 180 11.84 14.01 -3.99
CA TYR A 180 11.60 15.16 -3.12
C TYR A 180 12.67 15.26 -2.03
N LEU A 181 13.16 16.47 -1.78
CA LEU A 181 14.10 16.84 -0.71
C LEU A 181 13.77 18.27 -0.26
N ARG A 182 13.76 18.51 1.05
CA ARG A 182 13.54 19.84 1.64
C ARG A 182 14.33 20.00 2.94
#